data_AF-A0A6P0XLC9-F1
#
_entry.id   AF-A0A6P0XLC9-F1
#
_cell.length_a   1.000
_cell.length_b   1.000
_cell.length_c   1.000
_cell.angle_alpha   90.00
_cell.angle_beta   90.00
_cell.angle_gamma   90.00
#
_symmetry.space_group_name_H-M   'P 1'
#
loop_
_entity.id
_entity.type
_entity.pdbx_description
1 polymer ?
#
loop_
_entity_poly.entity_id
_entity_poly.type
_entity_poly.pdbx_seq_one_letter_code
_entity_poly.pdbx_strand_id
1 'polypeptide(L)' 'LNSAEYIEMFGEDTVPYRRFPTLPAANFPNTERLYNQLTKQNDDLVIPSFEPVAIADRS' A
#
# COMPACT_ATOMS: atom_id res chain seq x y z
N LEU A 1 0.77 13.21 -5.39
CA LEU A 1 -0.35 14.16 -5.29
C LEU A 1 -1.09 14.27 -6.62
N ASN A 2 -0.38 14.44 -7.73
CA ASN A 2 -1.01 14.51 -9.07
C ASN A 2 -1.31 13.14 -9.69
N SER A 3 -1.38 12.08 -8.89
CA SER A 3 -1.71 10.73 -9.38
C SER A 3 -3.23 10.60 -9.55
N ALA A 4 -3.66 9.90 -10.60
CA ALA A 4 -5.09 9.66 -10.85
C ALA A 4 -5.78 9.02 -9.64
N GLU A 5 -5.11 8.08 -8.95
CA GLU A 5 -5.62 7.45 -7.74
C GLU A 5 -5.87 8.44 -6.60
N TYR A 6 -5.01 9.45 -6.41
CA TYR A 6 -5.20 10.42 -5.33
C TYR A 6 -6.40 11.32 -5.62
N ILE A 7 -6.52 11.78 -6.87
CA ILE A 7 -7.61 12.64 -7.33
C ILE A 7 -8.95 11.89 -7.26
N GLU A 8 -9.00 10.63 -7.69
CA GLU A 8 -10.21 9.80 -7.64
C GLU A 8 -10.66 9.52 -6.19
N MET A 9 -9.71 9.34 -5.27
CA MET A 9 -10.02 8.89 -3.91
C MET A 9 -10.23 10.02 -2.90
N PHE A 10 -9.56 11.15 -3.08
CA PHE A 10 -9.58 12.27 -2.13
C PHE A 10 -9.96 13.61 -2.76
N GLY A 11 -9.72 13.80 -4.05
CA GLY A 11 -9.93 15.09 -4.71
C GLY A 11 -9.11 16.21 -4.05
N GLU A 12 -9.68 17.41 -4.00
CA GLU A 12 -9.01 18.61 -3.45
C GLU A 12 -9.50 18.95 -2.04
N ASP A 13 -10.73 18.55 -1.68
CA ASP A 13 -11.39 18.95 -0.44
C ASP A 13 -11.31 17.89 0.69
N THR A 14 -10.75 16.70 0.43
CA THR A 14 -10.71 15.61 1.42
C THR A 14 -9.30 15.33 1.92
N VAL A 15 -9.14 15.32 3.25
CA VAL A 15 -7.88 14.94 3.89
C VAL A 15 -7.68 13.41 3.78
N PRO A 16 -6.48 12.92 3.40
CA PRO A 16 -6.20 11.49 3.32
C PRO A 16 -6.41 10.75 4.64
N TYR A 17 -6.99 9.56 4.59
CA TYR A 17 -7.27 8.71 5.76
C TYR A 17 -6.82 7.25 5.52
N ARG A 18 -6.72 6.44 6.60
CA ARG A 18 -6.39 5.01 6.53
C ARG A 18 -7.48 4.25 5.79
N ARG A 19 -7.09 3.54 4.72
CA ARG A 19 -8.01 2.73 3.90
C ARG A 19 -7.72 1.23 4.08
N PHE A 20 -8.73 0.41 3.80
CA PHE A 20 -8.69 -1.06 3.86
C PHE A 20 -9.01 -1.64 2.47
N PRO A 21 -8.09 -1.54 1.48
CA PRO A 21 -8.33 -2.06 0.14
C PRO A 21 -8.42 -3.59 0.15
N THR A 22 -9.45 -4.15 -0.49
CA THR A 22 -9.67 -5.61 -0.61
C THR A 22 -9.02 -6.23 -1.85
N LEU A 23 -8.68 -5.41 -2.85
CA LEU A 23 -7.96 -5.76 -4.07
C LEU A 23 -6.87 -4.68 -4.22
N PRO A 24 -5.57 -4.96 -4.43
CA PRO A 24 -4.81 -6.20 -4.68
C PRO A 24 -4.48 -7.04 -3.42
N ALA A 25 -4.24 -8.33 -3.61
CA ALA A 25 -4.03 -9.34 -2.56
C ALA A 25 -2.96 -9.00 -1.49
N ALA A 26 -1.94 -8.21 -1.85
CA ALA A 26 -0.87 -7.82 -0.92
C ALA A 26 -1.15 -6.51 -0.15
N ASN A 27 -2.13 -5.69 -0.55
CA ASN A 27 -2.29 -4.35 0.04
C ASN A 27 -2.94 -4.38 1.43
N PHE A 28 -3.85 -5.32 1.69
CA PHE A 28 -4.49 -5.46 3.01
C PHE A 28 -3.47 -5.84 4.11
N PRO A 29 -2.75 -6.97 4.03
CA PRO A 29 -1.80 -7.35 5.10
C PRO A 29 -0.63 -6.37 5.25
N ASN A 30 -0.20 -5.71 4.17
CA ASN A 30 0.88 -4.73 4.21
C ASN A 30 0.48 -3.44 4.91
N THR A 31 -0.73 -2.92 4.63
CA THR A 31 -1.23 -1.72 5.31
C THR A 31 -1.52 -1.98 6.78
N GLU A 32 -1.99 -3.17 7.15
CA GLU A 32 -2.12 -3.55 8.56
C GLU A 32 -0.80 -3.51 9.32
N ARG A 33 0.28 -4.06 8.74
CA ARG A 33 1.61 -4.03 9.37
C ARG A 33 2.14 -2.61 9.55
N LEU A 34 1.92 -1.72 8.58
CA LEU A 34 2.37 -0.32 8.67
C LEU A 34 1.57 0.49 9.70
N TYR A 35 0.26 0.34 9.76
CA TYR A 35 -0.58 1.12 10.68
C TYR A 35 -0.58 0.59 12.12
N ASN A 36 -0.19 -0.67 12.33
CA ASN A 36 -0.06 -1.23 13.68
C ASN A 36 1.31 -0.94 14.31
N GLN A 37 2.24 -0.33 13.58
CA GLN A 37 3.53 0.13 14.09
C GLN A 37 3.45 1.58 14.60
N LEU A 38 4.00 1.83 15.78
CA LEU A 38 4.10 3.18 16.34
C LEU A 38 5.29 3.93 15.72
N THR A 39 5.23 5.26 15.80
CA THR A 39 6.29 6.14 15.29
C THR A 39 7.63 5.83 15.95
N LYS A 40 8.65 5.52 15.14
CA LYS A 40 10.02 5.14 15.59
C LYS A 40 10.06 3.89 16.48
N GLN A 41 9.17 2.92 16.24
CA GLN A 41 9.18 1.67 16.99
C GLN A 41 10.41 0.80 16.67
N ASN A 42 10.84 0.75 15.42
CA ASN A 42 12.03 0.03 14.95
C ASN A 42 12.55 0.64 13.63
N ASP A 43 13.81 0.35 13.29
CA ASP A 43 14.47 0.84 12.06
C ASP A 43 14.36 -0.18 10.90
N ASP A 44 13.52 -1.21 11.05
CA ASP A 44 13.35 -2.29 10.07
C ASP A 44 12.43 -1.89 8.92
N LEU A 45 12.85 -2.19 7.69
CA LEU A 45 12.04 -1.97 6.49
C LEU A 45 10.98 -3.08 6.34
N VAL A 46 9.69 -2.74 6.49
CA VAL A 46 8.57 -3.72 6.42
C VAL A 46 8.43 -4.34 5.02
N ILE A 47 8.69 -3.56 3.96
CA ILE A 47 8.55 -4.01 2.56
C ILE A 47 9.72 -3.45 1.74
N PRO A 48 10.84 -4.18 1.64
CA PRO A 48 12.01 -3.73 0.88
C PRO A 48 11.87 -3.94 -0.65
N SER A 49 11.18 -5.01 -1.08
CA SER A 49 10.97 -5.33 -2.51
C SER A 49 9.79 -6.28 -2.70
N PHE A 50 9.27 -6.36 -3.93
CA PHE A 50 8.32 -7.38 -4.34
C PHE A 50 9.05 -8.51 -5.09
N GLU A 51 8.63 -9.76 -4.88
CA GLU A 51 9.16 -10.92 -5.60
C GLU A 51 8.90 -10.78 -7.12
N PRO A 52 9.89 -11.08 -7.97
CA PRO A 52 9.71 -10.99 -9.42
C PRO A 52 8.73 -12.06 -9.90
N VAL A 53 7.75 -11.66 -10.71
CA VAL A 53 6.82 -12.60 -11.34
C VAL A 53 7.58 -13.41 -12.40
N ALA A 54 7.73 -14.71 -12.18
CA ALA A 54 8.25 -15.62 -13.21
C ALA A 54 7.27 -15.67 -14.39
N ILE A 55 7.75 -15.37 -15.60
CA ILE A 55 6.96 -15.31 -16.86
C ILE A 55 6.57 -16.72 -17.36
N ALA A 56 6.62 -17.75 -16.51
CA ALA A 56 6.44 -19.15 -16.91
C ALA A 56 4.97 -19.59 -17.06
N ASP A 57 3.99 -18.75 -16.71
CA ASP A 57 2.56 -19.10 -16.77
C ASP A 57 1.76 -18.05 -17.55
N ARG A 58 2.14 -17.88 -18.82
CA ARG A 58 1.34 -17.20 -19.84
C ARG A 58 1.42 -17.99 -21.15
N SER A 59 0.88 -19.21 -21.11
CA SER A 59 0.59 -20.04 -22.30
C SER A 59 -0.84 -20.51 -22.24
#